data_AF-A0A379WX42-F1
#
_entry.id   AF-A0A379WX42-F1
#
_cell.length_a   1.000
_cell.length_b   1.000
_cell.length_c   1.000
_cell.angle_alpha   90.00
_cell.angle_beta   90.00
_cell.angle_gamma   90.00
#
_symmetry.space_group_name_H-M   'P 1'
#
loop_
_entity.id
_entity.type
_entity.pdbx_description
1 polymer ?
#
loop_
_entity_poly.entity_id
_entity_poly.type
_entity_poly.pdbx_seq_one_letter_code
_entity_poly.pdbx_strand_id
1 'polypeptide(L)'
;MMRLASEGVTLLEIKSGYGLELATEEKLLRVAAKLAAENAIDISPTLLAAHATPAEYRDDPDGYITLVCETMIPQLWQKGLFDAVDLFCESVGFNVAQSERVLQTAKALGYSR
;
A
#
# COMPACT_ATOMS: atom_id res chain seq x y z
N MET A 1 -7.44 1.23 -17.66
CA MET A 1 -7.65 -0.23 -17.85
C MET A 1 -7.72 -0.62 -19.32
N MET A 2 -8.65 -0.09 -20.12
CA MET A 2 -8.86 -0.52 -21.52
C MET A 2 -7.61 -0.54 -22.41
N ARG A 3 -6.69 0.43 -22.23
CA ARG A 3 -5.45 0.48 -23.01
C ARG A 3 -4.54 -0.73 -22.73
N LEU A 4 -4.27 -1.02 -21.47
CA LEU A 4 -3.45 -2.17 -21.07
C LEU A 4 -4.15 -3.49 -21.45
N ALA A 5 -5.48 -3.56 -21.32
CA ALA A 5 -6.29 -4.69 -21.78
C ALA A 5 -6.10 -4.94 -23.30
N SER A 6 -6.15 -3.87 -24.10
CA SER A 6 -5.97 -3.95 -25.55
C SER A 6 -4.57 -4.39 -25.99
N GLU A 7 -3.59 -4.27 -25.08
CA GLU A 7 -2.21 -4.73 -25.28
C GLU A 7 -2.00 -6.17 -24.76
N GLY A 8 -3.06 -6.85 -24.30
CA GLY A 8 -3.03 -8.25 -23.87
C GLY A 8 -2.75 -8.47 -22.38
N VAL A 9 -2.75 -7.41 -21.56
CA VAL A 9 -2.56 -7.54 -20.11
C VAL A 9 -3.82 -8.10 -19.46
N THR A 10 -3.67 -9.21 -18.75
CA THR A 10 -4.77 -9.92 -18.05
C THR A 10 -4.73 -9.79 -16.53
N LEU A 11 -3.62 -9.32 -15.96
CA LEU A 11 -3.44 -9.06 -14.53
C LEU A 11 -2.70 -7.73 -14.34
N LEU A 12 -3.22 -6.87 -13.46
CA LEU A 12 -2.56 -5.63 -13.06
C LEU A 12 -2.31 -5.63 -11.56
N GLU A 13 -1.08 -5.30 -11.15
CA GLU A 13 -0.86 -4.82 -9.79
C GLU A 13 -1.24 -3.33 -9.70
N ILE A 14 -1.97 -2.94 -8.66
CA ILE A 14 -2.27 -1.53 -8.39
C ILE A 14 -1.84 -1.21 -6.96
N LYS A 15 -0.94 -0.23 -6.83
CA LYS A 15 -0.40 0.24 -5.55
C LYS A 15 -1.15 1.49 -5.08
N SER A 16 -1.33 1.61 -3.77
CA SER A 16 -1.76 2.85 -3.13
C SER A 16 -0.57 3.82 -2.96
N GLY A 17 -0.46 4.59 -1.88
CA GLY A 17 0.74 5.40 -1.57
C GLY A 17 0.69 6.85 -2.06
N TYR A 18 -0.43 7.32 -2.58
CA TYR A 18 -0.66 8.74 -2.90
C TYR A 18 -1.62 9.42 -1.91
N GLY A 19 -2.06 8.71 -0.88
CA GLY A 19 -2.85 9.27 0.20
C GLY A 19 -2.00 9.70 1.39
N LEU A 20 -1.04 8.85 1.77
CA LEU A 20 -0.16 9.03 2.94
C LEU A 20 -0.90 9.18 4.27
N GLU A 21 -2.20 8.90 4.31
CA GLU A 21 -3.06 8.92 5.49
C GLU A 21 -4.15 7.84 5.35
N LEU A 22 -4.65 7.33 6.47
CA LEU A 22 -5.47 6.12 6.52
C LEU A 22 -6.70 6.21 5.60
N ALA A 23 -7.42 7.33 5.62
CA ALA A 23 -8.69 7.45 4.89
C ALA A 23 -8.46 7.45 3.37
N THR A 24 -7.44 8.15 2.89
CA THR A 24 -7.12 8.20 1.47
C THR A 24 -6.45 6.90 0.99
N GLU A 25 -5.59 6.27 1.78
CA GLU A 25 -5.04 4.94 1.45
C GLU A 25 -6.17 3.90 1.32
N GLU A 26 -7.13 3.88 2.25
CA GLU A 26 -8.33 3.05 2.16
C GLU A 26 -9.12 3.33 0.88
N LYS A 27 -9.34 4.61 0.57
CA LYS A 27 -10.06 5.03 -0.64
C LYS A 27 -9.38 4.50 -1.90
N LEU A 28 -8.05 4.59 -2.00
CA LEU A 28 -7.30 4.11 -3.16
C LEU A 28 -7.43 2.58 -3.32
N LEU A 29 -7.31 1.82 -2.24
CA LEU A 29 -7.51 0.36 -2.28
C LEU A 29 -8.93 -0.02 -2.67
N ARG A 30 -9.95 0.73 -2.19
CA ARG A 30 -11.34 0.53 -2.62
C ARG A 30 -11.56 0.85 -4.09
N VAL A 31 -10.84 1.83 -4.65
CA VAL A 31 -10.86 2.09 -6.10
C VAL A 31 -10.27 0.90 -6.85
N ALA A 32 -9.17 0.31 -6.39
CA ALA A 32 -8.61 -0.90 -7.00
C ALA A 32 -9.61 -2.07 -6.96
N ALA A 33 -10.27 -2.31 -5.82
CA ALA A 33 -11.30 -3.34 -5.69
C ALA A 33 -12.50 -3.10 -6.63
N LYS A 34 -12.94 -1.84 -6.77
CA LYS A 34 -14.00 -1.47 -7.71
C LYS A 34 -13.59 -1.73 -9.17
N LEU A 35 -12.36 -1.37 -9.54
CA LEU A 35 -11.84 -1.64 -10.88
C LEU A 35 -11.81 -3.14 -11.18
N ALA A 36 -11.48 -3.98 -10.20
CA ALA A 36 -11.48 -5.43 -10.34
C ALA A 36 -12.88 -5.98 -10.60
N ALA A 37 -13.90 -5.44 -9.91
CA ALA A 37 -15.28 -5.86 -10.05
C ALA A 37 -15.92 -5.41 -11.39
N GLU A 38 -15.45 -4.31 -11.97
CA GLU A 38 -16.05 -3.69 -13.16
C GLU A 38 -15.34 -4.08 -14.48
N ASN A 39 -14.23 -4.81 -14.43
CA ASN A 39 -13.41 -5.12 -15.61
C ASN A 39 -13.05 -6.61 -15.64
N ALA A 40 -12.81 -7.15 -16.85
CA ALA A 40 -12.41 -8.55 -17.04
C ALA A 40 -10.91 -8.82 -16.77
N ILE A 41 -10.19 -7.84 -16.20
CA ILE A 41 -8.77 -7.93 -15.88
C ILE A 41 -8.66 -8.14 -14.37
N ASP A 42 -7.86 -9.13 -13.98
CA ASP A 42 -7.56 -9.37 -12.58
C ASP A 42 -6.73 -8.21 -12.00
N ILE A 43 -6.96 -7.88 -10.73
CA ILE A 43 -6.21 -6.85 -10.01
C ILE A 43 -5.66 -7.42 -8.72
N SER A 44 -4.37 -7.21 -8.48
CA SER A 44 -3.74 -7.46 -7.18
C SER A 44 -3.42 -6.13 -6.50
N PRO A 45 -4.20 -5.72 -5.48
CA PRO A 45 -3.98 -4.47 -4.76
C PRO A 45 -2.81 -4.57 -3.77
N THR A 46 -1.99 -3.52 -3.72
CA THR A 46 -0.81 -3.43 -2.83
C THR A 46 -0.88 -2.15 -2.00
N LEU A 47 -0.77 -2.28 -0.67
CA LEU A 47 -0.65 -1.14 0.24
C LEU A 47 0.79 -0.60 0.18
N LEU A 48 0.95 0.64 -0.29
CA LEU A 48 2.23 1.37 -0.36
C LEU A 48 2.17 2.62 0.53
N ALA A 49 1.64 2.53 1.75
CA ALA A 49 1.54 3.70 2.63
C ALA A 49 2.93 4.30 2.94
N ALA A 50 3.98 3.48 3.05
CA ALA A 50 5.36 3.91 3.17
C ALA A 50 5.98 4.32 1.81
N HIS A 51 5.28 5.16 1.04
CA HIS A 51 5.77 5.72 -0.23
C HIS A 51 6.64 6.97 -0.03
N ALA A 52 6.21 7.84 0.87
CA ALA A 52 6.87 9.09 1.21
C ALA A 52 6.44 9.54 2.61
N THR A 53 7.18 10.45 3.21
CA THR A 53 6.79 11.08 4.47
C THR A 53 5.82 12.24 4.17
N PRO A 54 4.58 12.23 4.72
CA PRO A 54 3.63 13.33 4.54
C PRO A 54 4.12 14.61 5.24
N ALA A 55 3.59 15.76 4.84
CA ALA A 55 4.07 17.07 5.28
C ALA A 55 3.98 17.26 6.81
N GLU A 56 2.94 16.69 7.42
CA GLU A 56 2.65 16.70 8.85
C GLU A 56 3.69 15.94 9.68
N TYR A 57 4.43 15.02 9.05
CA TYR A 57 5.48 14.20 9.66
C TYR A 57 6.87 14.50 9.11
N ARG A 58 7.08 15.64 8.43
CA ARG A 58 8.37 16.00 7.81
C ARG A 58 9.55 15.87 8.77
N ASP A 59 9.35 16.32 10.01
CA ASP A 59 10.37 16.31 11.06
C ASP A 59 10.27 15.07 11.97
N ASP A 60 9.33 14.16 11.70
CA ASP A 60 9.12 12.91 12.42
C ASP A 60 8.76 11.72 11.49
N PRO A 61 9.67 11.30 10.58
CA PRO A 61 9.42 10.14 9.72
C PRO A 61 9.19 8.83 10.51
N ASP A 62 9.81 8.69 11.68
CA ASP A 62 9.64 7.50 12.53
C ASP A 62 8.24 7.43 13.16
N GLY A 63 7.67 8.57 13.54
CA GLY A 63 6.27 8.67 13.95
C GLY A 63 5.31 8.31 12.82
N TYR A 64 5.63 8.67 11.58
CA TYR A 64 4.85 8.24 10.42
C TYR A 64 4.91 6.73 10.22
N ILE A 65 6.09 6.11 10.32
CA ILE A 65 6.24 4.65 10.24
C ILE A 65 5.49 3.95 11.38
N THR A 66 5.44 4.53 12.57
CA THR A 66 4.60 4.03 13.67
C THR A 66 3.12 4.04 13.27
N LEU A 67 2.61 5.13 12.68
CA LEU A 67 1.23 5.20 12.18
C LEU A 67 0.97 4.13 11.09
N VAL A 68 1.90 3.95 10.15
CA VAL A 68 1.79 2.92 9.11
C VAL A 68 1.71 1.52 9.73
N CYS A 69 2.65 1.17 10.61
CA CYS A 69 2.76 -0.15 11.22
C CYS A 69 1.63 -0.48 12.19
N GLU A 70 1.26 0.46 13.06
CA GLU A 70 0.35 0.17 14.17
C GLU A 70 -1.12 0.45 13.82
N THR A 71 -1.37 1.26 12.79
CA THR A 71 -2.72 1.68 12.40
C THR A 71 -3.07 1.27 10.99
N MET A 72 -2.32 1.73 9.98
CA MET A 72 -2.74 1.56 8.59
C MET A 72 -2.73 0.11 8.13
N ILE A 73 -1.61 -0.59 8.29
CA ILE A 73 -1.49 -1.99 7.84
C ILE A 73 -2.53 -2.88 8.55
N PRO A 74 -2.64 -2.90 9.89
CA PRO A 74 -3.58 -3.79 10.57
C PRO A 74 -5.04 -3.50 10.23
N GLN A 75 -5.46 -2.23 10.20
CA GLN A 75 -6.86 -1.89 9.94
C GLN A 75 -7.27 -2.17 8.50
N LEU A 76 -6.41 -1.86 7.53
CA LEU A 76 -6.71 -2.12 6.12
C LEU A 76 -6.64 -3.62 5.80
N TRP A 77 -5.77 -4.36 6.49
CA TRP A 77 -5.68 -5.82 6.37
C TRP A 77 -6.96 -6.51 6.87
N GLN A 78 -7.48 -6.10 8.04
CA GLN A 78 -8.74 -6.61 8.58
C GLN A 78 -9.94 -6.38 7.64
N LYS A 79 -9.86 -5.36 6.79
CA LYS A 79 -10.88 -5.07 5.76
C LYS A 79 -10.70 -5.87 4.47
N GLY A 80 -9.62 -6.66 4.34
CA GLY A 80 -9.32 -7.46 3.15
C GLY A 80 -9.08 -6.64 1.89
N LEU A 81 -8.45 -5.46 2.02
CA LEU A 81 -8.35 -4.48 0.93
C LEU A 81 -7.10 -4.61 0.05
N PHE A 82 -6.10 -5.38 0.46
CA PHE A 82 -4.85 -5.54 -0.27
C PHE A 82 -4.26 -6.94 -0.11
N ASP A 83 -3.51 -7.37 -1.11
CA ASP A 83 -2.81 -8.65 -1.14
C ASP A 83 -1.36 -8.51 -0.69
N ALA A 84 -0.72 -7.35 -0.91
CA ALA A 84 0.70 -7.09 -0.65
C ALA A 84 0.95 -5.78 0.12
N VAL A 85 2.05 -5.72 0.87
CA VAL A 85 2.61 -4.48 1.43
C VAL A 85 3.91 -4.16 0.70
N ASP A 86 4.06 -2.92 0.28
CA ASP A 86 5.24 -2.38 -0.39
C ASP A 86 5.72 -1.12 0.35
N LEU A 87 6.97 -0.74 0.10
CA LEU A 87 7.61 0.42 0.71
C LEU A 87 8.68 1.01 -0.20
N PHE A 88 8.98 2.29 -0.01
CA PHE A 88 10.03 2.98 -0.75
C PHE A 88 11.29 3.19 0.11
N CYS A 89 12.21 2.23 0.04
CA CYS A 89 13.49 2.26 0.74
C CYS A 89 14.56 2.98 -0.10
N GLU A 90 14.72 4.28 0.11
CA GLU A 90 15.66 5.13 -0.62
C GLU A 90 16.07 6.33 0.25
N SER A 91 17.19 6.98 -0.08
CA SER A 91 17.71 8.19 0.57
C SER A 91 16.71 9.34 0.66
N VAL A 92 15.77 9.45 -0.28
CA VAL A 92 14.68 10.44 -0.30
C VAL A 92 13.35 9.90 0.23
N GLY A 93 13.31 8.63 0.64
CA GLY A 93 12.15 7.92 1.18
C GLY A 93 12.41 7.47 2.61
N PHE A 94 12.37 6.16 2.84
CA PHE A 94 12.63 5.55 4.16
C PHE A 94 13.96 4.79 4.19
N ASN A 95 14.59 4.77 5.36
CA ASN A 95 15.83 4.02 5.56
C ASN A 95 15.57 2.52 5.78
N VAL A 96 16.64 1.73 5.85
CA VAL A 96 16.56 0.26 6.04
C VAL A 96 15.84 -0.13 7.33
N ALA A 97 16.12 0.55 8.45
CA ALA A 97 15.51 0.22 9.73
C ALA A 97 14.00 0.50 9.75
N GLN A 98 13.58 1.61 9.15
CA GLN A 98 12.17 1.95 8.96
C GLN A 98 11.48 0.94 8.04
N SER A 99 12.15 0.55 6.96
CA SER A 99 11.64 -0.43 6.00
C SER A 99 11.46 -1.80 6.64
N GLU A 100 12.42 -2.23 7.46
CA GLU A 100 12.34 -3.49 8.21
C GLU A 100 11.12 -3.49 9.14
N ARG A 101 10.83 -2.39 9.85
CA ARG A 101 9.63 -2.29 10.69
C ARG A 101 8.35 -2.57 9.89
N VAL A 102 8.21 -1.96 8.71
CA VAL A 102 7.04 -2.14 7.83
C VAL A 102 6.91 -3.60 7.39
N LEU A 103 8.01 -4.22 6.92
CA LEU A 103 7.99 -5.62 6.47
C LEU A 103 7.73 -6.61 7.60
N GLN A 104 8.25 -6.37 8.80
CA GLN A 104 7.98 -7.21 9.96
C GLN A 104 6.52 -7.10 10.41
N THR A 105 5.93 -5.91 10.38
CA THR A 105 4.49 -5.74 10.63
C THR A 105 3.66 -6.52 9.63
N ALA A 106 3.96 -6.41 8.33
CA ALA A 106 3.28 -7.19 7.30
C ALA A 106 3.43 -8.70 7.59
N LYS A 107 4.66 -9.18 7.77
CA LYS A 107 4.94 -10.60 8.09
C LYS A 107 4.14 -11.12 9.29
N ALA A 108 4.00 -10.32 10.34
CA ALA A 108 3.27 -10.70 11.56
C ALA A 108 1.75 -10.88 11.35
N LEU A 109 1.17 -10.23 10.33
CA LEU A 109 -0.27 -10.27 10.06
C LEU A 109 -0.72 -11.47 9.21
N GLY A 110 0.20 -12.38 8.88
CA GLY A 110 -0.10 -13.58 8.11
C GLY A 110 0.23 -13.46 6.62
N TYR A 111 1.23 -12.64 6.27
CA TYR A 111 1.88 -12.68 4.97
C TYR A 111 2.62 -14.00 4.76
N SER A 112 1.85 -15.04 4.47
CA SER A 112 2.31 -16.35 4.01
C SER A 112 1.50 -16.72 2.77
N ARG A 113 1.89 -16.16 1.63
CA ARG A 113 1.67 -16.79 0.33
C ARG A 113 3.00 -16.90 -0.38
#